data_AF-A0AAW6SD87-F1
#
_entry.id   AF-A0AAW6SD87-F1
#
_cell.length_a   1.000
_cell.length_b   1.000
_cell.length_c   1.000
_cell.angle_alpha   90.00
_cell.angle_beta   90.00
_cell.angle_gamma   90.00
#
_symmetry.space_group_name_H-M   'P 1'
#
loop_
_entity.id
_entity.type
_entity.pdbx_description
1 polymer ?
#
loop_
_entity_poly.entity_id
_entity_poly.type
_entity_poly.pdbx_seq_one_letter_code
_entity_poly.pdbx_strand_id
1 'polypeptide(L)'
;MYTKEYEAFAKEELVCYLDNYPVISDDVEELYTDLVVENSLELFFYGEQFIDVLHNISIQREKPSVEDFISGLNFYLENDNFIEL
;
A
#
# COMPACT_ATOMS: atom_id res chain seq x y z
N MET A 1 3.76 0.03 2.99
CA MET A 1 4.21 0.62 1.71
C MET A 1 4.16 2.13 1.85
N TYR A 2 5.20 2.81 1.40
CA TYR A 2 5.37 4.25 1.58
C TYR A 2 5.61 4.95 0.24
N THR A 3 5.30 6.24 0.16
CA THR A 3 5.57 7.09 -1.01
C THR A 3 6.00 8.50 -0.57
N LYS A 4 6.75 9.21 -1.42
CA LYS A 4 7.00 10.66 -1.22
C LYS A 4 5.88 11.53 -1.77
N GLU A 5 5.15 11.00 -2.74
CA GLU A 5 4.06 11.67 -3.42
C GLU A 5 2.79 11.02 -2.91
N TYR A 6 2.34 11.42 -1.71
CA TYR A 6 1.06 10.92 -1.21
C TYR A 6 -0.02 11.35 -2.19
N GLU A 7 -0.59 10.38 -2.88
CA GLU A 7 -1.70 10.54 -3.79
C GLU A 7 -2.91 9.77 -3.24
N ALA A 8 -4.12 10.23 -3.54
CA ALA A 8 -5.34 9.54 -3.13
C ALA A 8 -5.53 8.19 -3.86
N PHE A 9 -4.71 7.91 -4.87
CA PHE A 9 -4.80 6.72 -5.73
C PHE A 9 -3.41 6.31 -6.21
N ALA A 10 -3.20 5.00 -6.36
CA ALA A 10 -2.03 4.37 -6.95
C ALA A 10 -2.03 4.58 -8.48
N LYS A 11 -0.82 4.77 -9.03
CA LYS A 11 -0.54 4.88 -10.46
C LYS A 11 0.68 4.05 -10.83
N GLU A 12 0.83 3.72 -12.11
CA GLU A 12 1.94 2.89 -12.60
C GLU A 12 3.30 3.57 -12.39
N GLU A 13 3.35 4.90 -12.53
CA GLU A 13 4.56 5.70 -12.36
C GLU A 13 4.89 6.04 -10.90
N LEU A 14 4.01 5.71 -9.95
CA LEU A 14 4.18 6.07 -8.55
C LEU A 14 5.35 5.30 -7.93
N VAL A 15 6.34 6.03 -7.40
CA VAL A 15 7.50 5.42 -6.75
C VAL A 15 7.17 5.07 -5.31
N CYS A 16 7.03 3.78 -5.05
CA CYS A 16 6.76 3.24 -3.72
C CYS A 16 7.99 2.56 -3.09
N TYR A 17 8.05 2.62 -1.76
CA TYR A 17 9.07 2.00 -0.93
C TYR A 17 8.43 0.94 -0.01
N LEU A 18 9.10 -0.21 0.11
CA LEU A 18 8.72 -1.26 1.04
C LEU A 18 9.59 -1.16 2.28
N ASP A 19 8.94 -1.00 3.43
CA ASP A 19 9.58 -1.01 4.73
C ASP A 19 8.59 -1.49 5.79
N ASN A 20 9.09 -1.73 7.00
CA ASN A 20 8.32 -2.14 8.16
C ASN A 20 7.27 -1.09 8.54
N TYR A 21 6.14 -1.56 9.03
CA TYR A 21 5.07 -0.73 9.57
C TYR A 21 5.55 0.02 10.83
N PRO A 22 5.07 1.24 11.13
CA PRO A 22 5.42 1.90 12.37
C PRO A 22 5.01 1.04 13.57
N VAL A 23 5.88 0.96 14.57
CA VAL A 23 5.57 0.29 15.83
C VAL A 23 5.04 1.30 16.82
N ILE A 24 4.00 0.94 17.58
CA ILE A 24 3.49 1.80 18.64
C ILE A 24 4.43 1.65 19.85
N SER A 25 5.03 2.76 20.27
CA SER A 25 5.82 2.82 21.49
C SER A 25 4.95 2.75 22.74
N ASP A 26 5.57 2.51 23.90
CA ASP A 26 4.89 2.52 25.20
C ASP A 26 4.23 3.88 25.50
N ASP A 27 4.73 4.96 24.91
CA ASP A 27 4.19 6.32 25.01
C ASP A 27 3.12 6.63 23.94
N VAL A 28 2.64 5.62 23.21
CA VAL A 28 1.60 5.70 22.16
C VAL A 28 2.02 6.53 20.94
N GLU A 29 3.32 6.81 20.78
CA GLU A 29 3.86 7.40 19.56
C GLU A 29 4.16 6.32 18.51
N GLU A 30 3.80 6.60 17.26
CA GLU A 30 4.17 5.78 16.11
C GLU A 30 5.65 5.97 15.78
N LEU A 31 6.44 4.89 15.88
CA LEU A 31 7.85 4.87 15.56
C LEU A 31 8.06 4.35 14.15
N TYR A 32 8.42 5.25 13.26
CA TYR A 32 8.82 4.96 11.89
C TYR A 32 10.31 4.61 11.82
N THR A 33 10.70 3.85 10.79
CA THR A 33 12.11 3.52 10.52
C THR A 33 12.90 4.75 10.07
N ASP A 34 14.23 4.69 10.22
CA ASP A 34 15.12 5.74 9.73
C ASP A 34 14.92 6.01 8.23
N LEU A 35 14.70 4.97 7.42
CA LEU A 35 14.43 5.12 6.00
C LEU A 35 13.23 6.03 5.74
N VAL A 36 12.14 5.83 6.47
CA VAL A 36 10.90 6.61 6.33
C VAL A 36 11.10 8.04 6.81
N VAL A 37 11.70 8.21 8.00
CA VAL A 37 11.92 9.53 8.60
C VAL A 37 12.89 10.38 7.78
N GLU A 38 14.07 9.84 7.45
CA GLU A 38 15.12 10.57 6.74
C GLU A 38 14.72 10.96 5.32
N ASN A 39 13.86 10.17 4.67
CA ASN A 39 13.39 10.44 3.32
C ASN A 39 12.05 11.16 3.26
N SER A 40 11.44 11.45 4.42
CA SER A 40 10.11 12.06 4.53
C SER A 40 9.06 11.28 3.72
N LEU A 41 9.05 9.95 3.90
CA LEU A 41 8.07 9.09 3.25
C LEU A 41 6.76 9.06 4.06
N GLU A 42 5.64 8.96 3.36
CA GLU A 42 4.31 8.86 3.96
C GLU A 42 3.76 7.45 3.78
N LEU A 43 3.06 6.94 4.80
CA LEU A 43 2.41 5.62 4.73
C LEU A 43 1.29 5.67 3.70
N PHE A 44 1.37 4.79 2.70
CA PHE A 44 0.41 4.73 1.61
C PHE A 44 -0.52 3.52 1.71
N PHE A 45 0.03 2.34 2.03
CA PHE A 45 -0.75 1.15 2.35
C PHE A 45 -0.16 0.42 3.55
N TYR A 46 -1.06 -0.11 4.38
CA TYR A 46 -0.73 -1.06 5.41
C TYR A 46 -0.27 -2.38 4.77
N GLY A 47 0.67 -3.06 5.42
CA GLY A 47 1.28 -4.27 4.88
C GLY A 47 0.26 -5.37 4.59
N GLU A 48 -0.65 -5.63 5.52
CA GLU A 48 -1.68 -6.67 5.36
C GLU A 48 -2.65 -6.33 4.23
N GLN A 49 -3.22 -5.13 4.22
CA GLN A 49 -4.15 -4.67 3.18
C GLN A 49 -3.54 -4.75 1.78
N PHE A 50 -2.28 -4.32 1.64
CA PHE A 50 -1.56 -4.40 0.38
C PHE A 50 -1.43 -5.86 -0.10
N ILE A 51 -0.98 -6.76 0.78
CA ILE A 51 -0.84 -8.18 0.45
C ILE A 51 -2.19 -8.83 0.12
N ASP A 52 -3.25 -8.47 0.84
CA ASP A 52 -4.58 -9.02 0.60
C ASP A 52 -5.11 -8.65 -0.79
N VAL A 53 -4.92 -7.41 -1.23
CA VAL A 53 -5.28 -6.98 -2.60
C VAL A 53 -4.50 -7.78 -3.64
N LEU A 54 -3.17 -7.90 -3.48
CA LEU A 54 -2.35 -8.67 -4.42
C LEU A 54 -2.77 -10.14 -4.49
N HIS A 55 -3.05 -10.74 -3.32
CA HIS A 55 -3.44 -12.15 -3.22
C HIS A 55 -4.83 -12.38 -3.84
N ASN A 56 -5.79 -11.52 -3.52
CA ASN A 56 -7.14 -11.58 -4.05
C ASN A 56 -7.15 -11.56 -5.59
N ILE A 57 -6.41 -10.65 -6.21
CA ILE A 57 -6.30 -10.56 -7.67
C ILE A 57 -5.62 -11.80 -8.27
N SER A 58 -4.56 -12.29 -7.61
CA SER A 58 -3.83 -13.48 -8.06
C SER A 58 -4.66 -14.76 -8.00
N ILE A 59 -5.66 -14.83 -7.12
CA ILE A 59 -6.64 -15.93 -7.08
C ILE A 59 -7.68 -15.78 -8.20
N GLN A 60 -8.18 -14.56 -8.41
CA GLN A 60 -9.25 -14.30 -9.38
C GLN A 60 -8.77 -14.37 -10.84
N ARG A 61 -7.48 -14.11 -11.12
CA ARG A 61 -6.92 -14.09 -12.47
C ARG A 61 -5.68 -14.97 -12.59
N GLU A 62 -5.65 -15.82 -13.63
CA GLU A 62 -4.51 -16.69 -13.93
C GLU A 62 -3.23 -15.90 -14.29
N LYS A 63 -3.38 -14.74 -14.94
CA LYS A 63 -2.28 -13.88 -15.40
C LYS A 63 -2.63 -12.40 -15.21
N PRO A 64 -2.58 -11.89 -13.97
CA PRO A 64 -2.93 -10.50 -13.69
C PRO A 64 -1.90 -9.55 -14.30
N SER A 65 -2.39 -8.45 -14.84
CA SER A 65 -1.57 -7.34 -15.32
C SER A 65 -1.24 -6.37 -14.19
N VAL A 66 -0.28 -5.46 -14.41
CA VAL A 66 0.01 -4.36 -13.46
C VAL A 66 -1.23 -3.50 -13.24
N GLU A 67 -1.99 -3.23 -14.30
CA GLU A 67 -3.24 -2.46 -14.24
C GLU A 67 -4.29 -3.12 -13.33
N ASP A 68 -4.36 -4.46 -13.31
CA ASP A 68 -5.28 -5.18 -12.44
C ASP A 68 -4.97 -4.90 -10.96
N PHE A 69 -3.68 -4.89 -10.61
CA PHE A 69 -3.22 -4.56 -9.27
C PHE A 69 -3.46 -3.09 -8.91
N ILE A 70 -3.17 -2.16 -9.81
CA ILE A 70 -3.44 -0.73 -9.60
C ILE A 70 -4.94 -0.50 -9.39
N SER A 71 -5.78 -1.10 -10.23
CA SER A 71 -7.24 -0.99 -10.13
C SER A 71 -7.77 -1.53 -8.81
N GLY A 72 -7.28 -2.69 -8.35
CA GLY A 72 -7.70 -3.24 -7.06
C GLY A 72 -7.22 -2.44 -5.86
N LEU A 73 -6.00 -1.90 -5.91
CA LEU A 73 -5.47 -1.00 -4.88
C LEU A 73 -6.31 0.27 -4.79
N ASN A 74 -6.65 0.88 -5.93
CA ASN A 74 -7.49 2.08 -5.99
C ASN A 74 -8.90 1.82 -5.50
N PHE A 75 -9.51 0.70 -5.91
CA PHE A 75 -10.82 0.30 -5.41
C PHE A 75 -10.81 0.14 -3.88
N TYR A 76 -9.77 -0.49 -3.33
CA TYR A 76 -9.63 -0.65 -1.88
C TYR A 76 -9.51 0.70 -1.15
N LEU A 77 -8.67 1.62 -1.65
CA LEU A 77 -8.53 2.97 -1.09
C LEU A 77 -9.85 3.75 -1.06
N GLU A 78 -10.67 3.60 -2.09
CA GLU A 78 -11.94 4.31 -2.22
C GLU A 78 -13.06 3.71 -1.36
N ASN A 79 -13.05 2.39 -1.13
CA ASN A 79 -14.23 1.66 -0.63
C ASN A 79 -14.00 0.88 0.68
N ASP A 80 -12.77 0.76 1.17
CA ASP A 80 -12.38 -0.17 2.25
C ASP A 80 -12.96 -1.59 2.02
N ASN A 81 -12.92 -2.05 0.77
CA ASN A 81 -13.39 -3.36 0.34
C ASN A 81 -12.63 -3.82 -0.91
N PHE A 82 -12.78 -5.09 -1.30
CA PHE A 82 -12.08 -5.69 -2.45
C PHE A 82 -12.88 -5.64 -3.75
N ILE A 83 -12.16 -5.57 -4.87
CA ILE A 83 -12.75 -5.62 -6.22
C ILE A 83 -13.22 -7.05 -6.57
N GLU A 84 -14.39 -7.15 -7.19
CA GLU A 84 -14.89 -8.37 -7.82
C GLU A 84 -14.58 -8.32 -9.32
N LEU A 85 -13.88 -9.34 -9.85
CA LEU A 85 -13.37 -9.39 -11.24
C LEU A 85 -14.13 -10.35 -12.15
#